data_AF-A0A7K2Z8J3-F1
#
_entry.id   AF-A0A7K2Z8J3-F1
#
_cell.length_a   1.000
_cell.length_b   1.000
_cell.length_c   1.000
_cell.angle_alpha   90.00
_cell.angle_beta   90.00
_cell.angle_gamma   90.00
#
_symmetry.space_group_name_H-M   'P 1'
#
loop_
_entity.id
_entity.type
_entity.pdbx_description
1 polymer ?
#
loop_
_entity_poly.entity_id
_entity_poly.type
_entity_poly.pdbx_seq_one_letter_code
_entity_poly.pdbx_strand_id
1 'polypeptide(L)'
;MSAEQGSSKVLTLTKSVPAPAVLTSSPEAIDTRTLSRSLFLRLAALGPASGPEGTDSPERTYVRDTLIELNLPLVRYAAARFRSRNEPMEDIVQVGTIGLIKAIDRF
;
A
#
# COMPACT_ATOMS: atom_id res chain seq x y z
N MET A 1 -39.12 -55.54 -2.66
CA MET A 1 -37.72 -55.23 -3.03
C MET A 1 -37.71 -53.86 -3.66
N SER A 2 -36.85 -53.00 -3.15
CA SER A 2 -36.89 -51.54 -3.29
C SER A 2 -36.18 -51.03 -4.53
N ALA A 3 -36.76 -49.98 -5.11
CA ALA A 3 -36.16 -48.86 -5.87
C ALA A 3 -34.76 -49.03 -6.50
N GLU A 4 -34.71 -48.99 -7.83
CA GLU A 4 -33.57 -48.45 -8.59
C GLU A 4 -34.04 -47.25 -9.42
N GLN A 5 -33.78 -46.03 -8.92
CA GLN A 5 -33.82 -44.81 -9.72
C GLN A 5 -32.46 -44.63 -10.38
N GLY A 6 -32.45 -44.63 -11.72
CA GLY A 6 -31.28 -44.31 -12.54
C GLY A 6 -30.80 -42.87 -12.27
N SER A 7 -29.56 -42.75 -11.81
CA SER A 7 -28.89 -41.48 -11.55
C SER A 7 -28.40 -40.87 -12.88
N SER A 8 -29.13 -39.87 -13.39
CA SER A 8 -28.68 -39.01 -14.48
C SER A 8 -27.52 -38.13 -14.03
N LYS A 9 -26.30 -38.56 -14.31
CA LYS A 9 -25.14 -37.67 -14.50
C LYS A 9 -25.31 -36.92 -15.81
N VAL A 10 -25.38 -35.60 -15.78
CA VAL A 10 -24.49 -34.64 -16.46
C VAL A 10 -25.17 -33.27 -16.54
N LEU A 11 -24.76 -32.36 -15.66
CA LEU A 11 -24.96 -30.92 -15.83
C LEU A 11 -23.59 -30.27 -15.70
N THR A 12 -22.94 -30.13 -16.85
CA THR A 12 -21.83 -29.23 -17.11
C THR A 12 -22.38 -27.81 -17.21
N LEU A 13 -21.68 -26.83 -16.59
CA LEU A 13 -21.80 -25.35 -16.64
C LEU A 13 -21.89 -24.83 -15.18
N THR A 14 -21.10 -23.88 -14.67
CA THR A 14 -20.31 -22.79 -15.24
C THR A 14 -19.25 -22.37 -14.23
N LYS A 15 -18.03 -22.12 -14.73
CA LYS A 15 -17.08 -21.07 -14.31
C LYS A 15 -17.54 -20.19 -13.13
N SER A 16 -17.04 -20.48 -11.93
CA SER A 16 -17.01 -19.50 -10.84
C SER A 16 -15.63 -18.86 -10.80
N VAL A 17 -15.48 -17.74 -11.50
CA VAL A 17 -14.42 -16.77 -11.23
C VAL A 17 -15.09 -15.68 -10.41
N PRO A 18 -14.75 -15.48 -9.13
CA PRO A 18 -15.26 -14.31 -8.43
C PRO A 18 -14.66 -13.05 -9.08
N ALA A 19 -15.58 -12.14 -9.40
CA ALA A 19 -15.39 -10.82 -9.96
C ALA A 19 -14.27 -10.01 -9.27
N PRO A 20 -13.69 -8.98 -9.94
CA PRO A 20 -12.70 -8.14 -9.29
C PRO A 20 -13.36 -7.50 -8.08
N ALA A 21 -12.77 -7.72 -6.91
CA ALA A 21 -13.12 -6.99 -5.71
C ALA A 21 -12.85 -5.50 -6.00
N VAL A 22 -13.89 -4.79 -6.42
CA VAL A 22 -13.96 -3.34 -6.36
C VAL A 22 -13.74 -3.03 -4.89
N LEU A 23 -12.56 -2.50 -4.57
CA LEU A 23 -12.26 -1.91 -3.29
C LEU A 23 -13.24 -0.75 -3.12
N THR A 24 -14.39 -1.03 -2.51
CA THR A 24 -15.30 -0.01 -2.03
C THR A 24 -14.54 0.80 -0.99
N SER A 25 -13.99 1.93 -1.41
CA SER A 25 -13.37 2.88 -0.51
C SER A 25 -14.48 3.40 0.41
N SER A 26 -14.48 2.93 1.66
CA SER A 26 -15.38 3.39 2.70
C SER A 26 -15.34 4.93 2.78
N PRO A 27 -16.50 5.62 2.86
CA PRO A 27 -16.58 7.09 2.81
C PRO A 27 -15.94 7.81 4.00
N GLU A 28 -15.44 7.08 5.01
CA GLU A 28 -14.70 7.64 6.15
C GLU A 28 -13.17 7.53 6.03
N ALA A 29 -12.65 6.77 5.06
CA ALA A 29 -11.23 6.80 4.78
C ALA A 29 -10.94 8.10 4.04
N ILE A 30 -10.47 9.12 4.78
CA ILE A 30 -9.91 10.32 4.17
C ILE A 30 -9.00 9.86 3.03
N ASP A 31 -9.28 10.31 1.80
CA ASP A 31 -8.61 9.81 0.61
C ASP A 31 -7.10 9.98 0.78
N THR A 32 -6.43 8.88 1.15
CA THR A 32 -5.01 8.86 1.50
C THR A 32 -4.18 9.35 0.32
N ARG A 33 -4.66 9.13 -0.91
CA ARG A 33 -4.00 9.63 -2.12
C ARG A 33 -4.10 11.15 -2.21
N THR A 34 -5.26 11.71 -1.92
CA THR A 34 -5.48 13.16 -1.88
C THR A 34 -4.68 13.82 -0.75
N LEU A 35 -4.65 13.23 0.45
CA LEU A 35 -3.82 13.70 1.56
C LEU A 35 -2.32 13.62 1.25
N SER A 36 -1.83 12.48 0.75
CA SER A 36 -0.42 12.35 0.36
C SER A 36 -0.06 13.41 -0.68
N ARG A 37 -0.92 13.67 -1.67
CA ARG A 37 -0.68 14.72 -2.66
C ARG A 37 -0.59 16.11 -2.03
N SER A 38 -1.48 16.48 -1.12
CA SER A 38 -1.44 17.80 -0.47
C SER A 38 -0.21 17.97 0.42
N LEU A 39 0.19 16.92 1.13
CA LEU A 39 1.39 16.92 1.96
C LEU A 39 2.67 17.00 1.13
N PHE A 40 2.75 16.31 -0.01
CA PHE A 40 3.87 16.47 -0.95
C PHE A 40 3.98 17.91 -1.46
N LEU A 41 2.86 18.55 -1.83
CA LEU A 41 2.89 19.97 -2.22
C LEU A 41 3.41 20.87 -1.09
N ARG A 42 3.01 20.61 0.15
CA ARG A 42 3.53 21.34 1.33
C ARG A 42 5.02 21.06 1.54
N LEU A 43 5.46 19.82 1.39
CA LEU A 43 6.87 19.44 1.51
C LEU A 43 7.75 20.18 0.49
N ALA A 44 7.29 20.28 -0.76
CA ALA A 44 7.97 21.04 -1.80
C ALA A 44 8.05 22.54 -1.48
N ALA A 45 6.97 23.12 -0.93
CA ALA A 45 6.92 24.53 -0.57
C ALA A 45 7.89 24.91 0.57
N LEU A 46 8.19 23.98 1.48
CA LEU A 46 9.13 24.20 2.58
C LEU A 46 10.60 24.19 2.12
N GLY A 47 10.88 23.68 0.92
CA GLY A 47 12.24 23.53 0.39
C GLY A 47 13.11 22.56 1.21
N PRO A 48 14.25 22.10 0.67
CA PRO A 48 15.24 21.35 1.46
C PRO A 48 15.92 22.26 2.49
N ALA A 49 16.55 21.67 3.51
CA ALA A 49 17.37 22.39 4.49
C ALA A 49 18.26 23.46 3.81
N SER A 50 17.89 24.73 3.99
CA SER A 50 18.49 25.87 3.30
C SER A 50 19.51 26.62 4.17
N GLY A 51 19.78 26.14 5.37
CA GLY A 51 20.68 26.77 6.34
C GLY A 51 22.07 26.15 6.35
N PRO A 52 23.09 26.89 6.85
CA PRO A 52 24.47 26.40 6.96
C PRO A 52 24.62 25.16 7.86
N GLU A 53 23.61 24.87 8.68
CA GLU A 53 23.60 23.75 9.62
C GLU A 53 23.04 22.46 9.01
N GLY A 54 22.50 22.50 7.78
CA GLY A 54 21.97 21.33 7.09
C GLY A 54 20.72 20.69 7.73
N THR A 55 20.16 21.33 8.76
CA THR A 55 18.99 20.84 9.51
C THR A 55 17.69 21.24 8.83
N ASP A 56 16.80 20.26 8.62
CA ASP A 56 15.44 20.51 8.13
C ASP A 56 14.65 21.39 9.12
N SER A 57 13.75 22.23 8.59
CA SER A 57 12.83 22.96 9.44
C SER A 57 11.93 21.98 10.22
N PRO A 58 11.55 22.26 11.47
CA PRO A 58 10.66 21.37 12.25
C PRO A 58 9.35 21.04 11.52
N GLU A 59 8.84 21.98 10.72
CA GLU A 59 7.66 21.78 9.89
C GLU A 59 7.91 20.78 8.74
N ARG A 60 9.08 20.85 8.09
CA ARG A 60 9.47 19.89 7.05
C ARG A 60 9.56 18.48 7.62
N THR A 61 10.21 18.33 8.77
CA THR A 61 10.29 17.04 9.49
C THR A 61 8.91 16.48 9.79
N TYR A 62 8.00 17.30 10.32
CA TYR A 62 6.63 16.87 10.61
C TYR A 62 5.88 16.40 9.36
N VAL A 63 5.94 17.16 8.26
CA VAL A 63 5.27 16.81 7.00
C VAL A 63 5.85 15.52 6.41
N ARG A 64 7.18 15.38 6.44
CA ARG A 64 7.91 14.19 6.00
C ARG A 64 7.49 12.95 6.81
N ASP A 65 7.50 13.03 8.14
CA ASP A 65 7.17 11.89 9.00
C ASP A 65 5.71 11.47 8.82
N THR A 66 4.81 12.44 8.67
CA THR A 66 3.40 12.19 8.33
C THR A 66 3.27 11.47 6.99
N LEU A 67 4.03 11.87 5.96
CA LEU A 67 4.05 11.20 4.66
C LEU A 67 4.57 9.76 4.77
N ILE A 68 5.59 9.51 5.59
CA ILE A 68 6.12 8.16 5.82
C ILE A 68 5.01 7.28 6.42
N GLU A 69 4.40 7.71 7.52
CA GLU A 69 3.38 6.94 8.24
C GLU A 69 2.16 6.65 7.36
N LEU A 70 1.64 7.66 6.65
CA LEU A 70 0.49 7.52 5.76
C LEU A 70 0.72 6.52 4.63
N ASN A 71 1.97 6.38 4.16
CA ASN A 71 2.31 5.53 3.03
C ASN A 71 2.93 4.17 3.44
N LEU A 72 3.12 3.88 4.73
CA LEU A 72 3.56 2.56 5.21
C LEU A 72 2.66 1.39 4.74
N PRO A 73 1.31 1.51 4.69
CA PRO A 73 0.47 0.44 4.15
C PRO A 73 0.80 0.08 2.70
N LEU A 74 1.21 1.05 1.88
CA LEU A 74 1.62 0.81 0.49
C LEU A 74 2.89 -0.04 0.42
N VAL A 75 3.85 0.17 1.34
CA VAL A 75 5.06 -0.64 1.43
C VAL A 75 4.72 -2.10 1.69
N ARG A 76 3.84 -2.37 2.67
CA ARG A 76 3.38 -3.74 2.97
C ARG A 76 2.66 -4.39 1.80
N TYR A 77 1.80 -3.63 1.13
CA TYR A 77 1.12 -4.09 -0.08
C TYR A 77 2.10 -4.45 -1.21
N ALA A 78 3.10 -3.60 -1.44
CA ALA A 78 4.14 -3.87 -2.45
C ALA A 78 5.02 -5.06 -2.06
N ALA A 79 5.40 -5.18 -0.79
CA ALA A 79 6.22 -6.26 -0.25
C ALA A 79 5.57 -7.64 -0.42
N ALA A 80 4.23 -7.73 -0.35
CA ALA A 80 3.49 -8.98 -0.55
C ALA A 80 3.79 -9.66 -1.90
N ARG A 81 4.22 -8.91 -2.91
CA ARG A 81 4.61 -9.43 -4.23
C ARG A 81 5.92 -10.21 -4.22
N PHE A 82 6.72 -10.10 -3.16
CA PHE A 82 8.03 -10.74 -3.01
C PHE A 82 8.01 -11.97 -2.09
N ARG A 83 6.80 -12.47 -1.74
CA ARG A 83 6.60 -13.60 -0.82
C ARG A 83 7.24 -14.92 -1.27
N SER A 84 7.55 -15.08 -2.55
CA SER A 84 8.21 -16.28 -3.09
C SER A 84 9.73 -16.29 -2.90
N ARG A 85 10.31 -15.27 -2.25
CA ARG A 85 11.73 -15.21 -1.95
C ARG A 85 12.03 -15.97 -0.65
N ASN A 86 13.28 -16.43 -0.54
CA ASN A 86 13.77 -17.16 0.64
C ASN A 86 14.11 -16.23 1.83
N GLU A 87 13.63 -14.99 1.79
CA GLU A 87 13.89 -13.94 2.78
C GLU A 87 12.66 -13.74 3.68
N PRO A 88 12.84 -13.44 4.97
CA PRO A 88 11.76 -13.08 5.87
C PRO A 88 10.94 -11.89 5.33
N MET A 89 9.61 -11.96 5.45
CA MET A 89 8.73 -10.88 4.98
C MET A 89 9.02 -9.55 5.69
N GLU A 90 9.40 -9.61 6.97
CA GLU A 90 9.79 -8.44 7.75
C GLU A 90 11.02 -7.72 7.21
N ASP A 91 12.00 -8.45 6.68
CA ASP A 91 13.21 -7.88 6.07
C ASP A 91 12.87 -7.17 4.76
N ILE A 92 11.98 -7.76 3.96
CA ILE A 92 11.47 -7.14 2.72
C ILE A 92 10.72 -5.85 3.04
N VAL A 93 9.87 -5.86 4.07
CA VAL A 93 9.14 -4.67 4.52
C VAL A 93 10.10 -3.60 5.05
N GLN A 94 11.15 -3.98 5.78
CA GLN A 94 12.17 -3.04 6.25
C GLN A 94 12.89 -2.37 5.09
N VAL A 95 13.40 -3.13 4.13
CA VAL A 95 14.07 -2.59 2.94
C VAL A 95 13.13 -1.66 2.16
N GLY A 96 11.86 -2.06 2.01
CA GLY A 96 10.83 -1.22 1.39
C GLY A 96 10.56 0.07 2.17
N THR A 97 10.58 0.02 3.50
CA THR A 97 10.41 1.19 4.38
C THR A 97 11.59 2.15 4.27
N ILE A 98 12.82 1.63 4.24
CA ILE A 98 14.03 2.43 3.95
C ILE A 98 13.91 3.08 2.56
N GLY A 99 13.41 2.34 1.57
CA GLY A 99 13.14 2.87 0.23
C GLY A 99 12.13 4.02 0.23
N LEU A 100 11.02 3.88 0.96
CA LEU A 100 10.02 4.93 1.14
C LEU A 100 10.62 6.18 1.76
N ILE A 101 11.35 6.03 2.87
CA ILE A 101 12.00 7.15 3.57
C ILE A 101 12.93 7.90 2.60
N LYS A 102 13.81 7.18 1.91
CA LYS A 102 14.75 7.79 0.95
C LYS A 102 14.06 8.46 -0.23
N ALA A 103 12.91 7.94 -0.67
CA ALA A 103 12.12 8.55 -1.73
C ALA A 103 11.50 9.88 -1.29
N ILE A 104 11.02 9.95 -0.04
CA ILE A 104 10.48 11.18 0.55
C ILE A 104 11.60 12.18 0.84
N ASP A 105 12.75 11.73 1.35
CA ASP A 105 13.91 12.61 1.64
C ASP A 105 14.42 13.36 0.40
N ARG A 106 14.28 12.76 -0.78
CA ARG A 106 14.70 13.34 -2.07
C ARG A 106 13.63 14.16 -2.78
N PHE A 107 12.43 14.24 -2.22
CA PHE A 107 11.33 15.04 -2.76
C PHE A 107 11.45 16.50 -2.30
#